data_AF-A0A1W9QQW6-F1
#
_entry.id   AF-A0A1W9QQW6-F1
#
_cell.length_a   1.000
_cell.length_b   1.000
_cell.length_c   1.000
_cell.angle_alpha   90.00
_cell.angle_beta   90.00
_cell.angle_gamma   90.00
#
_symmetry.space_group_name_H-M   'P 1'
#
loop_
_entity.id
_entity.type
_entity.pdbx_description
1 polymer ?
#
loop_
_entity_poly.entity_id
_entity_poly.type
_entity_poly.pdbx_seq_one_letter_code
_entity_poly.pdbx_strand_id
1 'polypeptide(L)'
;MYPRFSDLINGLFGTNIILPIQTYGFFVASAFVTAGMFVYFELKRKAKAGIIPTLEKTVIKGKAPSAGELALTGLLYFVIGFKIIGIILNYHLFTENPQDYLLSTQGSIIGGLVLMVLSVGWSYWNIRKVKLDKPVEVKIKVPAEQLTPSIVLIAAFTGILGAKLFDMAEHLGDFFRDPLGTLFSFSGLTFYGGLITAAFAVGVYGNRNKIKWPVMADVAAPALMIAYAVGRIGCQLSGDGCWGVPNLEPKPEWLSFLPNWMWAFNYPHNVLNEGLLLPGCDGKFCHALHQPVFPTPFYETTICTLFFLILWFIRKKIAIPGMLASIYLILNGIERFIIENIRVNIKYNLLGFETTQAQVIAILLMLTGIAGIFYFSKRYSKQNPIMD
;
A
#
# COMPACT_ATOMS: atom_id res chain seq x y z
N MET A 1 -9.57 -21.02 1.84
CA MET A 1 -8.90 -19.74 1.53
C MET A 1 -8.91 -19.61 0.04
N TYR A 2 -8.68 -18.39 -0.44
CA TYR A 2 -8.71 -18.07 -1.85
C TYR A 2 -7.32 -17.56 -2.25
N PRO A 3 -6.37 -18.46 -2.55
CA PRO A 3 -5.03 -18.11 -3.04
C PRO A 3 -5.09 -17.16 -4.23
N ARG A 4 -5.89 -17.51 -5.24
CA ARG A 4 -6.14 -16.70 -6.42
C ARG A 4 -7.45 -15.95 -6.27
N PHE A 5 -7.51 -14.76 -6.85
CA PHE A 5 -8.71 -13.94 -6.84
C PHE A 5 -9.86 -14.61 -7.60
N SER A 6 -9.55 -15.42 -8.61
CA SER A 6 -10.56 -16.27 -9.26
C SER A 6 -11.17 -17.28 -8.30
N ASP A 7 -10.42 -17.84 -7.36
CA ASP A 7 -10.95 -18.81 -6.39
C ASP A 7 -12.01 -18.14 -5.51
N LEU A 8 -11.83 -16.86 -5.15
CA LEU A 8 -12.80 -16.07 -4.43
C LEU A 8 -14.08 -15.85 -5.25
N ILE A 9 -13.94 -15.47 -6.53
CA ILE A 9 -15.10 -15.27 -7.43
C ILE A 9 -15.86 -16.60 -7.61
N ASN A 10 -15.14 -17.69 -7.84
CA ASN A 10 -15.70 -19.03 -8.02
C ASN A 10 -16.44 -19.47 -6.75
N GLY A 11 -15.85 -19.26 -5.57
CA GLY A 11 -16.48 -19.57 -4.29
C GLY A 11 -17.72 -18.73 -3.98
N LEU A 12 -17.74 -17.45 -4.37
CA LEU A 12 -18.89 -16.56 -4.13
C LEU A 12 -20.05 -16.77 -5.11
N PHE A 13 -19.75 -17.06 -6.38
CA PHE A 13 -20.74 -17.07 -7.46
C PHE A 13 -20.95 -18.45 -8.10
N GLY A 14 -20.23 -19.50 -7.67
CA GLY A 14 -20.31 -20.83 -8.26
C GLY A 14 -19.81 -20.89 -9.71
N THR A 15 -18.83 -20.04 -10.05
CA THR A 15 -18.25 -19.96 -11.41
C THR A 15 -16.96 -20.80 -11.52
N ASN A 16 -16.44 -21.00 -12.73
CA ASN A 16 -15.20 -21.74 -13.02
C ASN A 16 -14.20 -20.87 -13.81
N ILE A 17 -13.99 -19.66 -13.34
CA ILE A 17 -13.06 -18.71 -13.95
C ILE A 17 -11.64 -19.02 -13.47
N ILE A 18 -10.63 -18.92 -14.33
CA ILE A 18 -9.22 -19.08 -13.97
C ILE A 18 -8.51 -17.78 -14.29
N LEU A 19 -8.05 -17.06 -13.25
CA LEU A 19 -7.29 -15.81 -13.40
C LEU A 19 -5.94 -15.92 -12.67
N PRO A 20 -4.83 -15.45 -13.27
CA PRO A 20 -3.49 -15.49 -12.70
C PRO A 20 -3.26 -14.35 -11.69
N ILE A 21 -4.31 -13.92 -10.99
CA ILE A 21 -4.25 -12.80 -10.05
C ILE A 21 -4.25 -13.38 -8.65
N GLN A 22 -3.16 -13.16 -7.91
CA GLN A 22 -3.09 -13.55 -6.51
C GLN A 22 -4.00 -12.64 -5.67
N THR A 23 -4.78 -13.22 -4.75
CA THR A 23 -5.73 -12.47 -3.92
C THR A 23 -5.01 -11.40 -3.09
N TYR A 24 -3.87 -11.74 -2.48
CA TYR A 24 -3.07 -10.78 -1.73
C TYR A 24 -2.66 -9.58 -2.60
N GLY A 25 -2.09 -9.82 -3.79
CA GLY A 25 -1.67 -8.77 -4.71
C GLY A 25 -2.82 -7.88 -5.18
N PHE A 26 -4.01 -8.46 -5.42
CA PHE A 26 -5.21 -7.70 -5.77
C PHE A 26 -5.62 -6.71 -4.66
N PHE A 27 -5.62 -7.16 -3.40
CA PHE A 27 -5.99 -6.31 -2.27
C PHE A 27 -4.91 -5.27 -1.94
N VAL A 28 -3.63 -5.58 -2.15
CA VAL A 28 -2.55 -4.57 -2.07
C VAL A 28 -2.76 -3.47 -3.12
N ALA A 29 -3.03 -3.83 -4.38
CA ALA A 29 -3.34 -2.84 -5.42
C ALA A 29 -4.59 -2.02 -5.07
N SER A 30 -5.63 -2.68 -4.55
CA SER A 30 -6.87 -2.03 -4.09
C SER A 30 -6.63 -1.07 -2.92
N ALA A 31 -5.68 -1.38 -2.03
CA ALA A 31 -5.28 -0.49 -0.93
C ALA A 31 -4.65 0.81 -1.46
N PHE A 32 -3.79 0.75 -2.49
CA PHE A 32 -3.24 1.94 -3.14
C PHE A 32 -4.31 2.80 -3.81
N VAL A 33 -5.25 2.17 -4.52
CA VAL A 33 -6.39 2.88 -5.14
C VAL A 33 -7.24 3.55 -4.06
N THR A 34 -7.53 2.84 -2.97
CA THR A 34 -8.31 3.35 -1.85
C THR A 34 -7.61 4.52 -1.16
N ALA A 35 -6.31 4.39 -0.87
CA ALA A 35 -5.51 5.49 -0.33
C ALA A 35 -5.58 6.72 -1.25
N GLY A 36 -5.38 6.53 -2.56
CA GLY A 36 -5.45 7.58 -3.56
C GLY A 36 -6.79 8.31 -3.57
N MET A 37 -7.90 7.59 -3.51
CA MET A 37 -9.25 8.19 -3.45
C MET A 37 -9.40 9.10 -2.23
N PHE A 38 -8.99 8.64 -1.05
CA PHE A 38 -9.13 9.42 0.19
C PHE A 38 -8.15 10.60 0.27
N VAL A 39 -6.93 10.45 -0.26
CA VAL A 39 -5.99 11.57 -0.46
C VAL A 39 -6.59 12.61 -1.41
N TYR A 40 -7.17 12.19 -2.53
CA TYR A 40 -7.85 13.08 -3.48
C TYR A 40 -8.96 13.90 -2.80
N PHE A 41 -9.85 13.24 -2.05
CA PHE A 41 -10.94 13.92 -1.36
C PHE A 41 -10.44 14.91 -0.31
N GLU A 42 -9.39 14.55 0.44
CA GLU A 42 -8.89 15.40 1.50
C GLU A 42 -8.06 16.59 0.98
N LEU A 43 -7.30 16.41 -0.10
CA LEU A 43 -6.64 17.51 -0.83
C LEU A 43 -7.67 18.50 -1.37
N LYS A 44 -8.72 17.99 -2.04
CA LYS A 44 -9.82 18.82 -2.57
C LYS A 44 -10.52 19.60 -1.46
N ARG A 45 -10.81 18.95 -0.33
CA ARG A 45 -11.44 19.59 0.84
C ARG A 45 -10.56 20.70 1.40
N LYS A 46 -9.28 20.42 1.67
CA LYS A 46 -8.36 21.40 2.27
C LYS A 46 -8.04 22.54 1.31
N ALA A 47 -8.02 22.30 0.00
CA ALA A 47 -7.95 23.36 -1.01
C ALA A 47 -9.19 24.26 -0.99
N LYS A 48 -10.41 23.67 -0.95
CA LYS A 48 -11.66 24.44 -0.83
C LYS A 48 -11.73 25.25 0.47
N ALA A 49 -11.16 24.75 1.55
CA ALA A 49 -11.07 25.44 2.84
C ALA A 49 -9.97 26.53 2.89
N GLY A 50 -9.22 26.75 1.80
CA GLY A 50 -8.14 27.74 1.76
C GLY A 50 -6.87 27.35 2.53
N ILE A 51 -6.78 26.12 3.05
CA ILE A 51 -5.62 25.62 3.81
C ILE A 51 -4.45 25.31 2.86
N ILE A 52 -4.76 24.79 1.67
CA ILE A 52 -3.78 24.52 0.62
C ILE A 52 -3.86 25.64 -0.42
N PRO A 53 -2.75 26.35 -0.70
CA PRO A 53 -2.76 27.44 -1.68
C PRO A 53 -2.99 26.90 -3.10
N THR A 54 -3.56 27.73 -3.96
CA THR A 54 -3.69 27.40 -5.39
C THR A 54 -2.29 27.30 -6.02
N LEU A 55 -2.03 26.20 -6.73
CA LEU A 55 -0.75 25.97 -7.38
C LEU A 55 -0.77 26.56 -8.78
N GLU A 56 0.22 27.39 -9.08
CA GLU A 56 0.47 27.88 -10.42
C GLU A 56 1.67 27.13 -10.98
N LYS A 57 1.47 26.38 -12.07
CA LYS A 57 2.56 25.75 -12.81
C LYS A 57 2.66 26.39 -14.19
N THR A 58 3.87 26.81 -14.55
CA THR A 58 4.17 27.23 -15.92
C THR A 58 4.30 25.97 -16.77
N VAL A 59 3.39 25.78 -17.71
CA VAL A 59 3.46 24.67 -18.67
C VAL A 59 3.79 25.27 -20.04
N ILE A 60 4.85 24.76 -20.65
CA ILE A 60 5.22 25.11 -22.03
C ILE A 60 4.29 24.32 -22.95
N LYS A 61 3.25 24.96 -23.49
CA LYS A 61 2.39 24.32 -24.50
C LYS A 61 3.09 24.37 -25.86
N GLY A 62 3.17 23.23 -26.54
CA GLY A 62 3.65 23.16 -27.93
C GLY A 62 5.13 22.77 -28.11
N LYS A 63 5.86 22.41 -27.05
CA LYS A 63 7.21 21.83 -27.20
C LYS A 63 7.08 20.41 -27.77
N ALA A 64 7.67 20.16 -28.94
CA ALA A 64 7.78 18.81 -29.46
C ALA A 64 8.66 17.97 -28.50
N PRO A 65 8.28 16.72 -28.18
CA PRO A 65 9.12 15.85 -27.39
C PRO A 65 10.46 15.65 -28.11
N SER A 66 11.54 15.66 -27.33
CA SER A 66 12.87 15.42 -27.87
C SER A 66 12.97 14.03 -28.51
N ALA A 67 13.91 13.84 -29.44
CA ALA A 67 14.19 12.51 -30.00
C ALA A 67 14.46 11.47 -28.89
N GLY A 68 15.10 11.90 -27.79
CA GLY A 68 15.30 11.09 -26.59
C GLY A 68 14.00 10.71 -25.87
N GLU A 69 13.04 11.62 -25.75
CA GLU A 69 11.72 11.32 -25.15
C GLU A 69 10.91 10.32 -25.99
N LEU A 70 10.95 10.45 -27.31
CA LEU A 70 10.29 9.50 -28.22
C LEU A 70 10.96 8.13 -28.17
N ALA A 71 12.30 8.09 -28.15
CA ALA A 71 13.05 6.84 -27.99
C ALA A 71 12.77 6.15 -26.65
N LEU A 72 12.77 6.91 -25.55
CA LEU A 72 12.44 6.38 -24.22
C LEU A 72 10.99 5.88 -24.15
N THR A 73 10.05 6.64 -24.71
CA THR A 73 8.65 6.20 -24.81
C THR A 73 8.56 4.90 -25.59
N GLY A 74 9.16 4.84 -26.78
CA GLY A 74 9.21 3.63 -27.59
C GLY A 74 9.78 2.43 -26.84
N LEU A 75 10.90 2.61 -26.13
CA LEU A 75 11.53 1.57 -25.33
C LEU A 75 10.63 1.08 -24.19
N LEU A 76 9.98 1.99 -23.46
CA LEU A 76 9.05 1.63 -22.39
C LEU A 76 7.89 0.80 -22.92
N TYR A 77 7.27 1.23 -24.01
CA TYR A 77 6.18 0.48 -24.64
C TYR A 77 6.64 -0.82 -25.29
N PHE A 78 7.90 -0.91 -25.74
CA PHE A 78 8.52 -2.16 -26.16
C PHE A 78 8.57 -3.16 -24.99
N VAL A 79 9.10 -2.75 -23.83
CA VAL A 79 9.19 -3.63 -22.66
C VAL A 79 7.80 -4.07 -22.18
N ILE A 80 6.85 -3.14 -22.13
CA ILE A 80 5.46 -3.44 -21.76
C ILE A 80 4.84 -4.43 -22.76
N GLY A 81 4.98 -4.19 -24.06
CA GLY A 81 4.42 -5.08 -25.07
C GLY A 81 5.10 -6.44 -25.11
N PHE A 82 6.42 -6.46 -24.91
CA PHE A 82 7.21 -7.69 -24.81
C PHE A 82 6.66 -8.61 -23.73
N LYS A 83 6.35 -8.06 -22.56
CA LYS A 83 5.77 -8.82 -21.44
C LYS A 83 4.30 -9.12 -21.64
N ILE A 84 3.45 -8.11 -21.85
CA ILE A 84 1.98 -8.30 -21.90
C ILE A 84 1.58 -9.24 -23.03
N ILE A 85 2.08 -9.02 -24.25
CA ILE A 85 1.75 -9.89 -25.38
C ILE A 85 2.39 -11.28 -25.18
N GLY A 86 3.58 -11.34 -24.59
CA GLY A 86 4.19 -12.61 -24.18
C GLY A 86 3.32 -13.41 -23.20
N ILE A 87 2.72 -12.74 -22.20
CA ILE A 87 1.79 -13.34 -21.23
C ILE A 87 0.54 -13.85 -21.93
N ILE A 88 -0.02 -13.10 -22.88
CA ILE A 88 -1.21 -13.53 -23.62
C ILE A 88 -0.91 -14.79 -24.44
N LEU A 89 0.24 -14.83 -25.11
CA LEU A 89 0.64 -15.97 -25.95
C LEU A 89 1.05 -17.20 -25.12
N ASN A 90 1.69 -16.99 -23.97
CA ASN A 90 2.19 -18.06 -23.09
C ASN A 90 1.49 -18.03 -21.73
N TYR A 91 0.17 -17.95 -21.76
CA TYR A 91 -0.64 -17.74 -20.57
C TYR A 91 -0.43 -18.81 -19.49
N HIS A 92 -0.24 -20.07 -19.91
CA HIS A 92 0.03 -21.19 -19.00
C HIS A 92 1.25 -20.94 -18.11
N LEU A 93 2.39 -20.56 -18.71
CA LEU A 93 3.63 -20.28 -17.98
C LEU A 93 3.46 -19.14 -16.97
N PHE A 94 2.71 -18.11 -17.34
CA PHE A 94 2.42 -17.00 -16.43
C PHE A 94 1.50 -17.41 -15.28
N THR A 95 0.50 -18.26 -15.51
CA THR A 95 -0.44 -18.69 -14.46
C THR A 95 0.19 -19.60 -13.40
N GLU A 96 1.28 -20.30 -13.74
CA GLU A 96 2.00 -21.18 -12.82
C GLU A 96 2.89 -20.41 -11.86
N ASN A 97 3.71 -19.49 -12.39
CA ASN A 97 4.52 -18.58 -11.58
C ASN A 97 4.65 -17.19 -12.23
N PRO A 98 3.73 -16.25 -11.87
CA PRO A 98 3.74 -14.90 -12.43
C PRO A 98 5.06 -14.14 -12.17
N GLN A 99 5.67 -14.33 -11.00
CA GLN A 99 6.86 -13.57 -10.59
C GLN A 99 8.08 -13.97 -11.42
N ASP A 100 8.32 -15.27 -11.57
CA ASP A 100 9.42 -15.80 -12.37
C ASP A 100 9.27 -15.39 -13.83
N TYR A 101 8.05 -15.46 -14.38
CA TYR A 101 7.80 -15.04 -15.76
C TYR A 101 8.12 -13.54 -15.96
N LEU A 102 7.69 -12.67 -15.03
CA LEU A 102 7.96 -11.24 -15.10
C LEU A 102 9.46 -10.92 -15.06
N LEU A 103 10.23 -11.61 -14.23
CA LEU A 103 11.69 -11.43 -14.12
C LEU A 103 12.49 -12.15 -15.21
N SER A 104 11.90 -13.13 -15.89
CA SER A 104 12.58 -13.89 -16.94
C SER A 104 12.90 -13.05 -18.18
N THR A 105 13.72 -13.58 -19.07
CA THR A 105 13.91 -13.04 -20.43
C THR A 105 12.81 -13.49 -21.40
N GLN A 106 11.79 -14.21 -20.94
CA GLN A 106 10.69 -14.68 -21.80
C GLN A 106 9.71 -13.55 -22.10
N GLY A 107 9.21 -13.53 -23.34
CA GLY A 107 8.26 -12.55 -23.84
C GLY A 107 8.07 -12.63 -25.36
N SER A 108 7.37 -11.64 -25.92
CA SER A 108 7.09 -11.54 -27.34
C SER A 108 7.80 -10.34 -27.95
N ILE A 109 8.90 -10.58 -28.68
CA ILE A 109 9.64 -9.51 -29.40
C ILE A 109 8.69 -8.78 -30.35
N ILE A 110 7.86 -9.52 -31.08
CA ILE A 110 6.87 -8.95 -32.01
C ILE A 110 5.87 -8.07 -31.25
N GLY A 111 5.35 -8.54 -30.11
CA GLY A 111 4.45 -7.75 -29.28
C GLY A 111 5.07 -6.45 -28.77
N GLY A 112 6.34 -6.51 -28.38
CA GLY A 112 7.11 -5.31 -28.01
C GLY A 112 7.26 -4.33 -29.18
N LEU A 113 7.66 -4.81 -30.36
CA LEU A 113 7.82 -3.96 -31.54
C LEU A 113 6.50 -3.30 -31.96
N VAL A 114 5.39 -4.04 -31.92
CA VAL A 114 4.05 -3.51 -32.26
C VAL A 114 3.67 -2.36 -31.32
N LEU A 115 3.76 -2.55 -30.00
CA LEU A 115 3.41 -1.48 -29.05
C LEU A 115 4.38 -0.30 -29.08
N MET A 116 5.67 -0.55 -29.36
CA MET A 116 6.64 0.52 -29.62
C MET A 116 6.22 1.38 -30.81
N VAL A 117 5.94 0.78 -31.97
CA VAL A 117 5.56 1.51 -33.20
C VAL A 117 4.24 2.25 -32.99
N LEU A 118 3.24 1.61 -32.36
CA LEU A 118 1.95 2.24 -32.09
C LEU A 118 2.07 3.45 -31.15
N SER A 119 2.86 3.33 -30.08
CA SER A 119 3.02 4.43 -29.10
C SER A 119 3.81 5.61 -29.68
N VAL A 120 4.89 5.36 -30.42
CA VAL A 120 5.67 6.40 -31.10
C VAL A 120 4.82 7.04 -32.19
N GLY A 121 4.09 6.25 -32.99
CA GLY A 121 3.18 6.74 -34.01
C GLY A 121 2.05 7.60 -33.44
N TRP A 122 1.43 7.17 -32.34
CA TRP A 122 0.39 7.92 -31.64
C TRP A 122 0.93 9.22 -31.04
N SER A 123 2.09 9.18 -30.39
CA SER A 123 2.77 10.37 -29.87
C SER A 123 3.06 11.36 -31.00
N TYR A 124 3.61 10.86 -32.12
CA TYR A 124 3.86 11.65 -33.33
C TYR A 124 2.60 12.28 -33.91
N TRP A 125 1.49 11.54 -33.96
CA TRP A 125 0.20 12.03 -34.45
C TRP A 125 -0.40 13.12 -33.55
N ASN A 126 -0.36 12.93 -32.23
CA ASN A 126 -0.83 13.93 -31.28
C ASN A 126 -0.03 15.24 -31.36
N ILE A 127 1.29 15.15 -31.59
CA ILE A 127 2.13 16.34 -31.78
C ILE A 127 1.69 17.10 -33.02
N ARG A 128 1.42 16.41 -34.15
CA ARG A 128 0.94 17.09 -35.36
C ARG A 128 -0.39 17.82 -35.16
N LYS A 129 -1.26 17.30 -34.29
CA LYS A 129 -2.55 17.96 -33.96
C LYS A 129 -2.40 19.18 -33.05
N VAL A 130 -1.36 19.22 -32.22
CA VAL A 130 -1.20 20.24 -31.15
C VAL A 130 0.03 21.14 -31.40
N LYS A 131 0.65 21.05 -32.58
CA LYS A 131 1.81 21.85 -32.98
C LYS A 131 1.39 23.32 -33.07
N LEU A 132 1.78 24.11 -32.07
CA LEU A 132 1.67 25.56 -32.08
C LEU A 132 2.95 26.11 -32.72
N ASP A 133 2.84 27.16 -33.55
CA ASP A 133 3.97 27.75 -34.27
C ASP A 133 5.06 28.33 -33.36
N LYS A 134 4.71 28.65 -32.09
CA LYS A 134 5.65 29.03 -31.04
C LYS A 134 5.23 28.42 -29.71
N PRO A 135 6.17 27.85 -28.93
CA PRO A 135 5.87 27.37 -27.59
C PRO A 135 5.49 28.56 -26.70
N VAL A 136 4.27 28.56 -26.16
CA VAL A 136 3.78 29.61 -25.25
C VAL A 136 3.81 29.09 -23.82
N GLU A 137 4.46 29.83 -22.94
CA GLU A 137 4.40 29.59 -21.50
C GLU A 137 3.02 30.01 -20.97
N VAL A 138 2.20 29.03 -20.59
CA VAL A 138 0.92 29.31 -19.96
C VAL A 138 1.02 28.94 -18.48
N LYS A 139 0.76 29.91 -17.60
CA LYS A 139 0.56 29.65 -16.18
C LYS A 139 -0.82 29.01 -16.00
N ILE A 140 -0.84 27.72 -15.69
CA ILE A 140 -2.08 26.99 -15.43
C ILE A 140 -2.24 26.84 -13.92
N LYS A 141 -3.45 27.15 -13.42
CA LYS A 141 -3.86 26.84 -12.05
C LYS A 141 -4.12 25.33 -11.95
N VAL A 142 -3.32 24.64 -11.16
CA VAL A 142 -3.42 23.20 -10.93
C VAL A 142 -4.14 22.97 -9.60
N PRO A 143 -5.36 22.39 -9.60
CA PRO A 143 -6.05 21.99 -8.38
C PRO A 143 -5.19 21.01 -7.55
N ALA A 144 -5.21 21.15 -6.22
CA ALA A 144 -4.35 20.37 -5.33
C ALA A 144 -4.59 18.85 -5.47
N GLU A 145 -5.83 18.44 -5.75
CA GLU A 145 -6.22 17.05 -5.95
C GLU A 145 -5.60 16.40 -7.20
N GLN A 146 -5.09 17.19 -8.15
CA GLN A 146 -4.34 16.66 -9.31
C GLN A 146 -2.94 16.16 -8.92
N LEU A 147 -2.48 16.46 -7.70
CA LEU A 147 -1.22 15.92 -7.17
C LEU A 147 -1.35 14.48 -6.69
N THR A 148 -2.56 13.96 -6.48
CA THR A 148 -2.80 12.63 -5.93
C THR A 148 -2.05 11.51 -6.66
N PRO A 149 -2.08 11.40 -8.01
CA PRO A 149 -1.37 10.33 -8.70
C PRO A 149 0.13 10.36 -8.42
N SER A 150 0.74 11.55 -8.43
CA SER A 150 2.16 11.71 -8.09
C SER A 150 2.45 11.32 -6.65
N ILE A 151 1.59 11.69 -5.70
CA ILE A 151 1.75 11.32 -4.29
C ILE A 151 1.72 9.80 -4.12
N VAL A 152 0.73 9.13 -4.73
CA VAL A 152 0.58 7.67 -4.64
C VAL A 152 1.76 6.96 -5.30
N LEU A 153 2.20 7.41 -6.48
CA LEU A 153 3.35 6.83 -7.19
C LEU A 153 4.66 7.03 -6.41
N ILE A 154 4.90 8.22 -5.87
CA ILE A 154 6.07 8.49 -5.02
C ILE A 154 6.03 7.58 -3.79
N ALA A 155 4.90 7.49 -3.10
CA ALA A 155 4.74 6.64 -1.93
C ALA A 155 4.98 5.16 -2.25
N ALA A 156 4.42 4.64 -3.35
CA ALA A 156 4.61 3.26 -3.77
C ALA A 156 6.08 2.96 -4.11
N PHE A 157 6.70 3.79 -4.95
CA PHE A 157 8.08 3.58 -5.39
C PHE A 157 9.07 3.70 -4.23
N THR A 158 8.99 4.80 -3.48
CA THR A 158 9.92 5.03 -2.35
C THR A 158 9.66 4.09 -1.19
N GLY A 159 8.41 3.67 -0.97
CA GLY A 159 8.07 2.67 0.03
C GLY A 159 8.65 1.29 -0.27
N ILE A 160 8.53 0.81 -1.52
CA ILE A 160 9.15 -0.46 -1.92
C ILE A 160 10.68 -0.36 -1.85
N LEU A 161 11.24 0.72 -2.39
CA LEU A 161 12.69 0.95 -2.37
C LEU A 161 13.22 1.02 -0.93
N GLY A 162 12.56 1.75 -0.04
CA GLY A 162 12.97 1.87 1.34
C GLY A 162 12.80 0.58 2.14
N ALA A 163 11.73 -0.18 1.89
CA ALA A 163 11.55 -1.48 2.53
C ALA A 163 12.69 -2.43 2.18
N LYS A 164 13.14 -2.41 0.92
CA LYS A 164 14.26 -3.22 0.45
C LYS A 164 15.60 -2.76 0.99
N LEU A 165 15.88 -1.45 0.96
CA LEU A 165 17.14 -0.90 1.47
C LEU A 165 17.33 -1.14 2.97
N PHE A 166 16.25 -1.07 3.75
CA PHE A 166 16.32 -1.35 5.18
C PHE A 166 16.50 -2.85 5.46
N ASP A 167 15.82 -3.72 4.72
CA ASP A 167 16.05 -5.17 4.81
C ASP A 167 17.52 -5.52 4.53
N MET A 168 18.11 -4.90 3.51
CA MET A 168 19.55 -5.05 3.20
C MET A 168 20.45 -4.51 4.32
N ALA A 169 20.05 -3.43 4.98
CA ALA A 169 20.80 -2.86 6.10
C ALA A 169 20.70 -3.74 7.37
N GLU A 170 19.58 -4.44 7.56
CA GLU A 170 19.37 -5.39 8.64
C GLU A 170 20.14 -6.71 8.38
N HIS A 171 20.24 -7.14 7.12
CA HIS A 171 20.87 -8.40 6.69
C HIS A 171 22.15 -8.17 5.86
N LEU A 172 23.03 -7.27 6.31
CA LEU A 172 24.26 -6.93 5.58
C LEU A 172 25.14 -8.14 5.24
N GLY A 173 25.18 -9.15 6.13
CA GLY A 173 25.94 -10.38 5.91
C GLY A 173 25.47 -11.20 4.70
N ASP A 174 24.16 -11.25 4.46
CA ASP A 174 23.58 -11.97 3.32
C ASP A 174 23.72 -11.16 2.02
N PHE A 175 23.61 -9.82 2.13
CA PHE A 175 23.89 -8.93 1.01
C PHE A 175 25.32 -9.07 0.47
N PHE A 176 26.34 -9.17 1.34
CA PHE A 176 27.72 -9.35 0.89
C PHE A 176 27.98 -10.72 0.24
N ARG A 177 27.13 -11.72 0.48
CA ARG A 177 27.24 -13.06 -0.12
C ARG A 177 26.59 -13.12 -1.50
N ASP A 178 25.39 -12.55 -1.65
CA ASP A 178 24.70 -12.47 -2.94
C ASP A 178 23.99 -11.11 -3.11
N PRO A 179 24.70 -10.08 -3.62
CA PRO A 179 24.16 -8.74 -3.76
C PRO A 179 23.01 -8.65 -4.76
N LEU A 180 23.10 -9.38 -5.88
CA LEU A 180 22.12 -9.31 -6.96
C LEU A 180 20.86 -10.12 -6.62
N GLY A 181 21.02 -11.33 -6.07
CA GLY A 181 19.89 -12.14 -5.62
C GLY A 181 19.13 -11.47 -4.48
N THR A 182 19.83 -10.84 -3.54
CA THR A 182 19.21 -10.08 -2.45
C THR A 182 18.49 -8.84 -2.96
N LEU A 183 19.05 -8.09 -3.93
CA LEU A 183 18.43 -6.86 -4.46
C LEU A 183 17.14 -7.14 -5.26
N PHE A 184 17.14 -8.19 -6.10
CA PHE A 184 16.03 -8.50 -7.00
C PHE A 184 15.01 -9.50 -6.41
N SER A 185 15.27 -10.06 -5.23
CA SER A 185 14.29 -10.93 -4.57
C SER A 185 13.05 -10.13 -4.14
N PHE A 186 11.87 -10.71 -4.38
CA PHE A 186 10.60 -10.18 -3.87
C PHE A 186 10.37 -10.50 -2.38
N SER A 187 11.31 -11.21 -1.75
CA SER A 187 11.34 -11.48 -0.30
C SER A 187 12.20 -10.43 0.43
N GLY A 188 12.05 -10.31 1.75
CA GLY A 188 12.82 -9.36 2.56
C GLY A 188 12.39 -7.90 2.31
N LEU A 189 11.18 -7.55 2.77
CA LEU A 189 10.68 -6.18 2.72
C LEU A 189 10.38 -5.69 4.13
N THR A 190 11.28 -4.90 4.70
CA THR A 190 11.11 -4.33 6.03
C THR A 190 10.07 -3.21 6.00
N PHE A 191 8.91 -3.44 6.62
CA PHE A 191 7.77 -2.52 6.62
C PHE A 191 8.14 -1.08 7.05
N TYR A 192 8.94 -0.94 8.12
CA TYR A 192 9.31 0.37 8.67
C TYR A 192 10.23 1.17 7.73
N GLY A 193 11.14 0.50 7.03
CA GLY A 193 11.97 1.14 6.01
C GLY A 193 11.12 1.75 4.90
N GLY A 194 10.07 1.04 4.47
CA GLY A 194 9.13 1.56 3.49
C GLY A 194 8.28 2.73 4.02
N LEU A 195 7.76 2.62 5.24
CA LEU A 195 6.94 3.67 5.85
C LEU A 195 7.72 4.99 6.01
N ILE A 196 8.94 4.93 6.55
CA ILE A 196 9.75 6.12 6.86
C ILE A 196 10.15 6.84 5.56
N THR A 197 10.65 6.10 4.59
CA THR A 197 11.09 6.65 3.30
C THR A 197 9.93 7.23 2.49
N ALA A 198 8.78 6.54 2.45
CA ALA A 198 7.58 7.04 1.79
C ALA A 198 7.04 8.30 2.47
N ALA A 199 6.94 8.32 3.80
CA ALA A 199 6.49 9.49 4.55
C ALA A 199 7.40 10.71 4.29
N PHE A 200 8.72 10.50 4.29
CA PHE A 200 9.68 11.55 3.99
C PHE A 200 9.55 12.05 2.55
N ALA A 201 9.53 11.15 1.57
CA ALA A 201 9.45 11.53 0.15
C ALA A 201 8.15 12.27 -0.18
N VAL A 202 7.01 11.79 0.32
CA VAL A 202 5.69 12.44 0.15
C VAL A 202 5.66 13.81 0.83
N GLY A 203 6.24 13.94 2.02
CA GLY A 203 6.33 15.22 2.72
C GLY A 203 7.22 16.24 1.99
N VAL A 204 8.38 15.81 1.47
CA VAL A 204 9.24 16.66 0.63
C VAL A 204 8.51 17.08 -0.64
N TYR A 205 7.82 16.15 -1.32
CA TYR A 205 7.04 16.45 -2.51
C TYR A 205 5.89 17.43 -2.22
N GLY A 206 5.18 17.23 -1.11
CA GLY A 206 4.16 18.15 -0.63
C GLY A 206 4.71 19.55 -0.40
N ASN A 207 5.84 19.66 0.29
CA ASN A 207 6.47 20.95 0.59
C ASN A 207 6.94 21.68 -0.67
N ARG A 208 7.49 20.96 -1.66
CA ARG A 208 7.83 21.51 -2.99
C ARG A 208 6.60 22.02 -3.74
N ASN A 209 5.42 21.47 -3.47
CA ASN A 209 4.13 21.93 -3.99
C ASN A 209 3.37 22.78 -2.95
N LYS A 210 4.05 23.53 -2.08
CA LYS A 210 3.47 24.48 -1.11
C LYS A 210 2.48 23.87 -0.10
N ILE A 211 2.42 22.55 0.04
CA ILE A 211 1.67 21.85 1.09
C ILE A 211 2.62 21.57 2.25
N LYS A 212 2.40 22.25 3.38
CA LYS A 212 3.26 22.08 4.57
C LYS A 212 3.17 20.65 5.11
N TRP A 213 4.25 20.16 5.70
CA TRP A 213 4.36 18.81 6.26
C TRP A 213 3.20 18.39 7.17
N PRO A 214 2.75 19.18 8.18
CA PRO A 214 1.65 18.76 9.05
C PRO A 214 0.32 18.62 8.28
N VAL A 215 0.12 19.46 7.26
CA VAL A 215 -1.07 19.39 6.40
C VAL A 215 -1.04 18.14 5.54
N MET A 216 0.13 17.79 4.97
CA MET A 216 0.30 16.56 4.20
C MET A 216 0.13 15.32 5.07
N ALA A 217 0.65 15.33 6.30
CA ALA A 217 0.46 14.24 7.26
C ALA A 217 -1.03 14.05 7.60
N ASP A 218 -1.78 15.13 7.83
CA ASP A 218 -3.24 15.06 8.05
C ASP A 218 -4.00 14.51 6.83
N VAL A 219 -3.53 14.82 5.61
CA VAL A 219 -4.11 14.27 4.36
C VAL A 219 -3.88 12.76 4.28
N ALA A 220 -2.67 12.31 4.61
CA ALA A 220 -2.29 10.90 4.52
C ALA A 220 -2.90 10.04 5.63
N ALA A 221 -3.06 10.56 6.85
CA ALA A 221 -3.49 9.82 8.03
C ALA A 221 -4.75 8.94 7.85
N PRO A 222 -5.92 9.48 7.43
CA PRO A 222 -7.09 8.64 7.20
C PRO A 222 -6.89 7.68 6.02
N ALA A 223 -6.17 8.10 4.97
CA ALA A 223 -5.91 7.27 3.80
C ALA A 223 -5.04 6.05 4.13
N LEU A 224 -4.03 6.20 4.99
CA LEU A 224 -3.20 5.10 5.47
C LEU A 224 -4.00 4.10 6.30
N MET A 225 -4.87 4.59 7.20
CA MET A 225 -5.67 3.72 8.06
C MET A 225 -6.62 2.80 7.25
N ILE A 226 -7.33 3.35 6.26
CA ILE A 226 -8.21 2.54 5.41
C ILE A 226 -7.44 1.65 4.43
N ALA A 227 -6.29 2.11 3.92
CA ALA A 227 -5.46 1.29 3.06
C ALA A 227 -4.92 0.05 3.79
N TYR A 228 -4.53 0.22 5.06
CA TYR A 228 -4.13 -0.90 5.90
C TYR A 228 -5.27 -1.91 6.10
N ALA A 229 -6.49 -1.43 6.40
CA ALA A 229 -7.66 -2.30 6.51
C ALA A 229 -7.92 -3.10 5.22
N VAL A 230 -7.86 -2.44 4.06
CA VAL A 230 -8.04 -3.11 2.75
C VAL A 230 -6.93 -4.14 2.50
N GLY A 231 -5.69 -3.83 2.83
CA GLY A 231 -4.57 -4.78 2.72
C GLY A 231 -4.76 -6.02 3.59
N ARG A 232 -5.29 -5.84 4.81
CA ARG A 232 -5.56 -6.94 5.77
C ARG A 232 -6.68 -7.88 5.34
N ILE A 233 -7.63 -7.41 4.52
CA ILE A 233 -8.58 -8.30 3.83
C ILE A 233 -7.83 -9.28 2.91
N GLY A 234 -6.81 -8.79 2.20
CA GLY A 234 -5.94 -9.64 1.38
C GLY A 234 -5.25 -10.74 2.18
N CYS A 235 -4.67 -10.39 3.34
CA CYS A 235 -4.07 -11.35 4.27
C CYS A 235 -5.09 -12.40 4.74
N GLN A 236 -6.29 -11.95 5.16
CA GLN A 236 -7.35 -12.85 5.65
C GLN A 236 -7.79 -13.86 4.58
N LEU A 237 -8.00 -13.40 3.34
CA LEU A 237 -8.56 -14.23 2.28
C LEU A 237 -7.53 -15.18 1.66
N SER A 238 -6.27 -14.78 1.59
CA SER A 238 -5.18 -15.61 1.06
C SER A 238 -4.63 -16.60 2.08
N GLY A 239 -4.67 -16.28 3.38
CA GLY A 239 -3.99 -17.07 4.41
C GLY A 239 -2.48 -16.98 4.25
N ASP A 240 -1.94 -15.76 4.28
CA ASP A 240 -0.52 -15.46 4.04
C ASP A 240 0.38 -15.55 5.28
N GLY A 241 -0.09 -16.15 6.38
CA GLY A 241 0.68 -16.26 7.63
C GLY A 241 0.46 -15.11 8.61
N CYS A 242 -0.36 -14.11 8.28
CA CYS A 242 -0.65 -13.00 9.21
C CYS A 242 -1.60 -13.36 10.37
N TRP A 243 -1.79 -14.65 10.68
CA TRP A 243 -2.69 -15.14 11.73
C TRP A 243 -2.08 -15.10 13.13
N GLY A 244 -2.93 -15.27 14.14
CA GLY A 244 -2.55 -15.19 15.54
C GLY A 244 -2.03 -16.49 16.14
N VAL A 245 -1.81 -16.49 17.45
CA VAL A 245 -1.49 -17.70 18.22
C VAL A 245 -2.69 -18.68 18.24
N PRO A 246 -2.46 -19.97 18.54
CA PRO A 246 -3.53 -20.94 18.74
C PRO A 246 -4.60 -20.43 19.70
N ASN A 247 -5.86 -20.54 19.29
CA ASN A 247 -7.02 -20.16 20.08
C ASN A 247 -7.90 -21.39 20.32
N LEU A 248 -7.70 -22.05 21.46
CA LEU A 248 -8.48 -23.22 21.87
C LEU A 248 -9.63 -22.83 22.82
N GLU A 249 -9.76 -21.56 23.16
CA GLU A 249 -10.78 -21.07 24.07
C GLU A 249 -12.16 -21.11 23.41
N PRO A 250 -13.22 -21.49 24.13
CA PRO A 250 -14.56 -21.47 23.60
C PRO A 250 -14.98 -20.04 23.25
N LYS A 251 -15.70 -19.88 22.14
CA LYS A 251 -16.24 -18.57 21.74
C LYS A 251 -17.17 -18.06 22.84
N PRO A 252 -16.96 -16.82 23.35
CA PRO A 252 -17.83 -16.25 24.38
C PRO A 252 -19.30 -16.18 23.95
N GLU A 253 -20.24 -16.38 24.87
CA GLU A 253 -21.69 -16.41 24.57
C GLU A 253 -22.21 -15.10 23.96
N TRP A 254 -21.67 -13.96 24.40
CA TRP A 254 -22.03 -12.65 23.85
C TRP A 254 -21.58 -12.45 22.39
N LEU A 255 -20.71 -13.32 21.87
CA LEU A 255 -20.31 -13.40 20.46
C LEU A 255 -21.00 -14.54 19.71
N SER A 256 -22.03 -15.17 20.28
CA SER A 256 -22.76 -16.28 19.68
C SER A 256 -23.36 -15.93 18.30
N PHE A 257 -23.76 -14.66 18.11
CA PHE A 257 -24.31 -14.16 16.84
C PHE A 257 -23.29 -14.11 15.69
N LEU A 258 -21.99 -14.17 15.98
CA LEU A 258 -20.95 -14.17 14.96
C LEU A 258 -20.59 -15.60 14.51
N PRO A 259 -20.21 -15.80 13.23
CA PRO A 259 -19.63 -17.05 12.76
C PRO A 259 -18.40 -17.51 13.56
N ASN A 260 -18.22 -18.82 13.74
CA ASN A 260 -17.12 -19.37 14.53
C ASN A 260 -15.73 -19.00 14.00
N TRP A 261 -15.59 -18.88 12.67
CA TRP A 261 -14.32 -18.48 12.05
C TRP A 261 -13.85 -17.08 12.47
N MET A 262 -14.76 -16.20 12.94
CA MET A 262 -14.40 -14.88 13.43
C MET A 262 -13.74 -14.93 14.82
N TRP A 263 -13.84 -16.05 15.54
CA TRP A 263 -13.19 -16.26 16.83
C TRP A 263 -11.93 -17.11 16.71
N ALA A 264 -12.04 -18.26 16.03
CA ALA A 264 -10.97 -19.22 15.87
C ALA A 264 -11.05 -19.85 14.47
N PHE A 265 -9.94 -19.88 13.74
CA PHE A 265 -9.94 -20.27 12.33
C PHE A 265 -8.69 -21.04 11.91
N ASN A 266 -8.85 -22.04 11.05
CA ASN A 266 -7.76 -22.96 10.65
C ASN A 266 -7.17 -22.63 9.27
N TYR A 267 -7.61 -21.56 8.61
CA TYR A 267 -7.11 -21.13 7.30
C TYR A 267 -6.90 -22.29 6.29
N PRO A 268 -7.97 -23.04 5.94
CA PRO A 268 -7.87 -24.12 4.96
C PRO A 268 -7.47 -23.57 3.60
N HIS A 269 -6.64 -24.29 2.83
CA HIS A 269 -6.10 -23.85 1.54
C HIS A 269 -5.22 -22.59 1.59
N ASN A 270 -4.50 -22.37 2.69
CA ASN A 270 -3.64 -21.20 2.84
C ASN A 270 -2.49 -21.17 1.80
N VAL A 271 -2.06 -19.97 1.40
CA VAL A 271 -1.02 -19.79 0.37
C VAL A 271 0.35 -20.33 0.77
N LEU A 272 0.61 -20.44 2.07
CA LEU A 272 1.88 -20.92 2.60
C LEU A 272 1.98 -22.46 2.60
N ASN A 273 0.88 -23.17 2.33
CA ASN A 273 0.80 -24.63 2.51
C ASN A 273 1.17 -25.09 3.93
N GLU A 274 0.89 -24.26 4.94
CA GLU A 274 1.16 -24.62 6.33
C GLU A 274 0.06 -25.51 6.92
N GLY A 275 0.50 -26.42 7.79
CA GLY A 275 -0.36 -27.31 8.58
C GLY A 275 -0.47 -28.72 7.97
N LEU A 276 -1.62 -29.34 8.15
CA LEU A 276 -1.89 -30.72 7.71
C LEU A 276 -2.57 -30.74 6.34
N LEU A 277 -2.27 -31.78 5.56
CA LEU A 277 -2.91 -32.01 4.27
C LEU A 277 -4.40 -32.33 4.47
N LEU A 278 -5.25 -31.67 3.69
CA LEU A 278 -6.70 -31.90 3.68
C LEU A 278 -7.03 -33.23 3.01
N PRO A 279 -7.89 -34.08 3.60
CA PRO A 279 -8.29 -35.35 3.00
C PRO A 279 -8.93 -35.14 1.61
N GLY A 280 -8.43 -35.87 0.61
CA GLY A 280 -8.95 -35.81 -0.77
C GLY A 280 -8.57 -34.55 -1.55
N CYS A 281 -7.57 -33.79 -1.10
CA CYS A 281 -7.02 -32.64 -1.82
C CYS A 281 -5.60 -32.93 -2.29
N ASP A 282 -5.37 -32.89 -3.60
CA ASP A 282 -4.05 -33.03 -4.21
C ASP A 282 -3.64 -31.72 -4.89
N GLY A 283 -2.37 -31.30 -4.68
CA GLY A 283 -1.78 -30.14 -5.34
C GLY A 283 -1.45 -28.96 -4.42
N LYS A 284 -1.23 -27.78 -5.03
CA LYS A 284 -0.92 -26.55 -4.31
C LYS A 284 -2.13 -26.05 -3.53
N PHE A 285 -1.89 -25.51 -2.34
CA PHE A 285 -2.89 -24.96 -1.43
C PHE A 285 -3.86 -26.01 -0.88
N CYS A 286 -3.36 -27.20 -0.54
CA CYS A 286 -4.16 -28.29 0.05
C CYS A 286 -3.97 -28.46 1.57
N HIS A 287 -3.43 -27.45 2.27
CA HIS A 287 -3.13 -27.54 3.70
C HIS A 287 -4.03 -26.65 4.55
N ALA A 288 -4.23 -27.04 5.80
CA ALA A 288 -4.93 -26.27 6.83
C ALA A 288 -4.20 -26.38 8.17
N LEU A 289 -4.27 -25.32 8.98
CA LEU A 289 -3.63 -25.32 10.30
C LEU A 289 -4.25 -26.42 11.18
N HIS A 290 -3.38 -27.15 11.87
CA HIS A 290 -3.77 -28.23 12.78
C HIS A 290 -4.66 -27.71 13.92
N GLN A 291 -4.29 -26.57 14.50
CA GLN A 291 -5.05 -25.91 15.55
C GLN A 291 -5.69 -24.63 15.01
N PRO A 292 -6.92 -24.29 15.44
CA PRO A 292 -7.50 -22.99 15.13
C PRO A 292 -6.67 -21.88 15.79
N VAL A 293 -6.55 -20.76 15.12
CA VAL A 293 -5.81 -19.58 15.59
C VAL A 293 -6.72 -18.35 15.61
N PHE A 294 -6.33 -17.31 16.33
CA PHE A 294 -7.00 -16.03 16.25
C PHE A 294 -6.91 -15.46 14.81
N PRO A 295 -8.03 -15.07 14.17
CA PRO A 295 -8.00 -14.46 12.84
C PRO A 295 -7.58 -12.98 12.93
N THR A 296 -6.32 -12.74 13.31
CA THR A 296 -5.78 -11.37 13.48
C THR A 296 -5.97 -10.46 12.28
N PRO A 297 -5.83 -10.87 11.00
CA PRO A 297 -6.07 -9.98 9.87
C PRO A 297 -7.52 -9.47 9.81
N PHE A 298 -8.49 -10.29 10.21
CA PHE A 298 -9.89 -9.86 10.33
C PHE A 298 -10.07 -8.82 11.45
N TYR A 299 -9.44 -9.02 12.61
CA TYR A 299 -9.47 -8.05 13.70
C TYR A 299 -8.82 -6.72 13.31
N GLU A 300 -7.63 -6.78 12.69
CA GLU A 300 -6.92 -5.61 12.16
C GLU A 300 -7.79 -4.85 11.14
N THR A 301 -8.42 -5.57 10.20
CA THR A 301 -9.36 -4.97 9.23
C THR A 301 -10.47 -4.22 9.95
N THR A 302 -11.11 -4.86 10.93
CA THR A 302 -12.27 -4.30 11.64
C THR A 302 -11.89 -3.06 12.46
N ILE A 303 -10.81 -3.14 13.24
CA ILE A 303 -10.33 -2.04 14.08
C ILE A 303 -9.86 -0.87 13.21
N CYS A 304 -9.09 -1.13 12.16
CA CYS A 304 -8.61 -0.06 11.27
C CYS A 304 -9.75 0.58 10.47
N THR A 305 -10.77 -0.17 10.06
CA THR A 305 -11.98 0.44 9.47
C THR A 305 -12.69 1.34 10.47
N LEU A 306 -12.85 0.92 11.74
CA LEU A 306 -13.45 1.75 12.79
C LEU A 306 -12.64 3.02 13.05
N PHE A 307 -11.32 2.90 13.18
CA PHE A 307 -10.42 4.03 13.39
C PHE A 307 -10.38 4.97 12.20
N PHE A 308 -10.44 4.43 10.97
CA PHE A 308 -10.62 5.24 9.78
C PHE A 308 -11.92 6.03 9.86
N LEU A 309 -13.06 5.41 10.21
CA LEU A 309 -14.33 6.10 10.34
C LEU A 309 -14.26 7.22 11.38
N ILE A 310 -13.65 6.96 12.55
CA ILE A 310 -13.41 7.98 13.58
C ILE A 310 -12.63 9.16 13.01
N LEU A 311 -11.45 8.90 12.43
CA LEU A 311 -10.60 9.93 11.81
C LEU A 311 -11.37 10.69 10.72
N TRP A 312 -12.11 9.96 9.90
CA TRP A 312 -12.90 10.52 8.81
C TRP A 312 -13.97 11.46 9.37
N PHE A 313 -14.75 11.07 10.37
CA PHE A 313 -15.80 11.93 10.92
C PHE A 313 -15.25 13.17 11.64
N ILE A 314 -14.15 13.05 12.39
CA ILE A 314 -13.57 14.18 13.14
C ILE A 314 -12.77 15.15 12.27
N ARG A 315 -12.29 14.76 11.08
CA ARG A 315 -11.42 15.59 10.21
C ARG A 315 -11.99 16.97 9.87
N LYS A 316 -13.32 17.11 9.88
CA LYS A 316 -14.02 18.38 9.60
C LYS A 316 -14.05 19.31 10.81
N LYS A 317 -13.93 18.77 12.02
CA LYS A 317 -13.92 19.53 13.28
C LYS A 317 -12.52 19.99 13.68
N ILE A 318 -11.48 19.33 13.15
CA ILE A 318 -10.09 19.63 13.45
C ILE A 318 -9.56 20.71 12.50
N ALA A 319 -9.28 21.89 13.05
CA ALA A 319 -8.68 23.02 12.31
C ALA A 319 -7.14 23.05 12.39
N ILE A 320 -6.57 22.43 13.42
CA ILE A 320 -5.13 22.50 13.73
C ILE A 320 -4.33 21.56 12.82
N PRO A 321 -3.41 22.08 11.97
CA PRO A 321 -2.57 21.23 11.12
C PRO A 321 -1.66 20.30 11.93
N GLY A 322 -1.65 19.02 11.59
CA GLY A 322 -0.87 17.96 12.25
C GLY A 322 -1.63 17.23 13.36
N MET A 323 -2.79 17.74 13.77
CA MET A 323 -3.59 17.14 14.84
C MET A 323 -4.23 15.83 14.40
N LEU A 324 -4.74 15.74 13.18
CA LEU A 324 -5.36 14.51 12.68
C LEU A 324 -4.32 13.40 12.51
N ALA A 325 -3.12 13.75 12.03
CA ALA A 325 -1.99 12.83 11.99
C ALA A 325 -1.57 12.34 13.38
N SER A 326 -1.57 13.23 14.38
CA SER A 326 -1.22 12.88 15.75
C SER A 326 -2.22 11.89 16.36
N ILE A 327 -3.52 12.10 16.14
CA ILE A 327 -4.57 11.15 16.56
C ILE A 327 -4.41 9.81 15.83
N TYR A 328 -4.10 9.83 14.54
CA TYR A 328 -3.82 8.61 13.78
C TYR A 328 -2.65 7.81 14.38
N LEU A 329 -1.55 8.45 14.80
CA LEU A 329 -0.43 7.75 15.41
C LEU A 329 -0.83 7.05 16.73
N ILE A 330 -1.65 7.72 17.55
CA ILE A 330 -2.19 7.12 18.78
C ILE A 330 -3.06 5.91 18.45
N LEU A 331 -4.02 6.07 17.54
CA LEU A 331 -4.94 4.99 17.15
C LEU A 331 -4.18 3.80 16.54
N ASN A 332 -3.20 4.06 15.66
CA ASN A 332 -2.37 3.01 15.07
C ASN A 332 -1.51 2.30 16.13
N GLY A 333 -0.96 3.04 17.09
CA GLY A 333 -0.24 2.45 18.22
C GLY A 333 -1.14 1.57 19.10
N ILE A 334 -2.38 2.01 19.39
CA ILE A 334 -3.35 1.22 20.16
C ILE A 334 -3.70 -0.08 19.44
N GLU A 335 -4.06 -0.01 18.15
CA GLU A 335 -4.37 -1.19 17.34
C GLU A 335 -3.20 -2.17 17.34
N ARG A 336 -1.99 -1.66 17.05
CA ARG A 336 -0.79 -2.47 17.00
C ARG A 336 -0.50 -3.14 18.34
N PHE A 337 -0.63 -2.41 19.44
CA PHE A 337 -0.42 -2.96 20.78
C PHE A 337 -1.42 -4.08 21.10
N ILE A 338 -2.70 -3.90 20.81
CA ILE A 338 -3.75 -4.91 21.08
C ILE A 338 -3.51 -6.17 20.25
N ILE A 339 -3.31 -6.04 18.94
CA ILE A 339 -3.15 -7.17 18.03
C ILE A 339 -1.86 -7.93 18.29
N GLU A 340 -0.80 -7.24 18.70
CA GLU A 340 0.49 -7.87 18.97
C GLU A 340 0.44 -8.85 20.14
N ASN A 341 -0.46 -8.67 21.11
CA ASN A 341 -0.64 -9.62 22.21
C ASN A 341 -1.20 -10.99 21.76
N ILE A 342 -1.86 -11.04 20.60
CA ILE A 342 -2.47 -12.25 20.04
C ILE A 342 -1.78 -12.73 18.76
N ARG A 343 -0.69 -12.07 18.33
CA ARG A 343 0.12 -12.48 17.16
C ARG A 343 1.21 -13.48 17.54
N VAL A 344 1.59 -14.31 16.56
CA VAL A 344 2.78 -15.16 16.63
C VAL A 344 4.00 -14.31 16.30
N ASN A 345 4.70 -13.79 17.31
CA ASN A 345 5.93 -13.02 17.13
C ASN A 345 7.01 -13.41 18.13
N ILE A 346 8.26 -13.19 17.73
CA ILE A 346 9.45 -13.43 18.55
C ILE A 346 9.49 -12.39 19.67
N LYS A 347 9.56 -12.86 20.92
CA LYS A 347 9.72 -12.01 22.11
C LYS A 347 11.20 -11.79 22.39
N TYR A 348 11.56 -10.56 22.73
CA TYR A 348 12.88 -10.15 23.17
C TYR A 348 12.84 -9.77 24.64
N ASN A 349 13.89 -10.12 25.39
CA ASN A 349 14.02 -9.66 26.76
C ASN A 349 14.65 -8.25 26.74
N LEU A 350 13.86 -7.23 27.09
CA LEU A 350 14.32 -5.86 27.23
C LEU A 350 14.17 -5.46 28.70
N LEU A 351 15.30 -5.18 29.37
CA LEU A 351 15.33 -4.73 30.77
C LEU A 351 14.55 -5.66 31.75
N GLY A 352 14.56 -6.97 31.50
CA GLY A 352 13.88 -7.96 32.35
C GLY A 352 12.42 -8.22 31.98
N PHE A 353 11.87 -7.54 30.96
CA PHE A 353 10.51 -7.77 30.46
C PHE A 353 10.55 -8.42 29.08
N GLU A 354 9.72 -9.45 28.86
CA GLU A 354 9.49 -10.01 27.53
C GLU A 354 8.63 -9.06 26.69
N THR A 355 9.21 -8.44 25.67
CA THR A 355 8.52 -7.48 24.79
C THR A 355 8.80 -7.80 23.32
N THR A 356 7.90 -7.41 22.42
CA THR A 356 8.14 -7.53 20.97
C THR A 356 8.56 -6.17 20.38
N GLN A 357 9.31 -6.20 19.27
CA GLN A 357 9.67 -4.98 18.53
C GLN A 357 8.42 -4.15 18.17
N ALA A 358 7.33 -4.81 17.82
CA ALA A 358 6.07 -4.15 17.48
C ALA A 358 5.39 -3.49 18.69
N GLN A 359 5.49 -4.04 19.90
CA GLN A 359 5.00 -3.39 21.13
C GLN A 359 5.77 -2.11 21.45
N VAL A 360 7.11 -2.14 21.33
CA VAL A 360 7.94 -0.95 21.54
C VAL A 360 7.56 0.14 20.54
N ILE A 361 7.42 -0.21 19.27
CA ILE A 361 7.04 0.76 18.23
C ILE A 361 5.61 1.28 18.46
N ALA A 362 4.67 0.44 18.87
CA ALA A 362 3.33 0.86 19.22
C ALA A 362 3.32 1.94 20.33
N ILE A 363 4.14 1.74 21.38
CA ILE A 363 4.30 2.73 22.46
C ILE A 363 4.91 4.03 21.92
N LEU A 364 5.96 3.95 21.09
CA LEU A 364 6.57 5.14 20.48
C LEU A 364 5.57 5.89 19.59
N LEU A 365 4.73 5.20 18.82
CA LEU A 365 3.67 5.84 18.02
C LEU A 365 2.65 6.57 18.90
N MET A 366 2.23 5.96 20.02
CA MET A 366 1.33 6.62 20.97
C MET A 366 1.99 7.86 21.60
N LEU A 367 3.23 7.76 22.08
CA LEU A 367 3.94 8.88 22.70
C LEU A 367 4.20 10.02 21.71
N THR A 368 4.61 9.70 20.47
CA THR A 368 4.83 10.70 19.41
C THR A 368 3.52 11.38 19.01
N GLY A 369 2.41 10.64 18.93
CA GLY A 369 1.08 11.20 18.72
C GLY A 369 0.67 12.14 19.85
N ILE A 370 0.81 11.74 21.11
CA ILE A 370 0.50 12.58 22.28
C ILE A 370 1.35 13.86 22.27
N ALA A 371 2.67 13.74 22.07
CA ALA A 371 3.56 14.89 21.96
C ALA A 371 3.19 15.82 20.79
N GLY A 372 2.77 15.23 19.66
CA GLY A 372 2.27 15.96 18.49
C GLY A 372 1.04 16.80 18.81
N ILE A 373 0.05 16.24 19.52
CA ILE A 373 -1.14 16.97 19.97
C ILE A 373 -0.73 18.20 20.77
N PHE A 374 0.12 18.05 21.78
CA PHE A 374 0.57 19.18 22.61
C PHE A 374 1.35 20.22 21.80
N TYR A 375 2.27 19.77 20.94
CA TYR A 375 3.09 20.65 20.11
C TYR A 375 2.26 21.49 19.13
N PHE A 376 1.36 20.85 18.38
CA PHE A 376 0.56 21.54 17.37
C PHE A 376 -0.51 22.44 18.02
N SER A 377 -1.10 22.05 19.15
CA SER A 377 -2.00 22.92 19.92
C SER A 377 -1.31 24.18 20.43
N LYS A 378 -0.14 24.03 21.06
CA LYS A 378 0.64 25.19 21.57
C LYS A 378 1.08 26.11 20.43
N ARG A 379 1.52 25.53 19.31
CA ARG A 379 1.91 26.30 18.12
C ARG A 379 0.73 27.05 17.51
N TYR A 380 -0.45 26.42 17.47
CA TYR A 380 -1.66 27.02 16.89
C TYR A 380 -2.19 28.17 17.74
N SER A 381 -2.25 28.01 19.07
CA SER A 381 -2.63 29.07 20.02
C SER A 381 -1.69 30.28 19.89
N LYS A 382 -0.37 30.06 19.85
CA LYS A 382 0.61 31.15 19.63
C LYS A 382 0.42 31.90 18.31
N GLN A 383 -0.09 31.25 17.26
CA GLN A 383 -0.32 31.85 15.96
C GLN A 383 -1.69 32.53 15.84
N ASN A 384 -2.65 32.17 16.69
CA ASN A 384 -4.01 32.70 16.70
C ASN A 384 -4.44 33.07 18.14
N PRO A 385 -3.90 34.16 18.72
CA PRO A 385 -4.10 34.50 20.13
C PRO A 385 -5.52 34.99 20.51
N ILE A 386 -6.51 34.99 19.60
CA ILE A 386 -7.84 35.60 19.81
C ILE A 386 -8.96 34.53 19.94
N MET A 387 -8.66 33.38 20.56
CA MET A 387 -9.64 32.28 20.70
C MET A 387 -9.68 31.67 22.11
N ASP A 388 -9.27 32.44 23.12
CA ASP A 388 -9.47 32.09 24.54
C ASP A 388 -10.65 32.85 25.13
#